data_AF-A0A7Z9LI18-F1
#
_entry.id   AF-A0A7Z9LI18-F1
#
_cell.length_a   1.000
_cell.length_b   1.000
_cell.length_c   1.000
_cell.angle_alpha   90.00
_cell.angle_beta   90.00
_cell.angle_gamma   90.00
#
_symmetry.space_group_name_H-M   'P 1'
#
loop_
_entity.id
_entity.type
_entity.pdbx_description
1 polymer ?
#
loop_
_entity_poly.entity_id
_entity_poly.type
_entity_poly.pdbx_seq_one_letter_code
_entity_poly.pdbx_strand_id
1 'polypeptide(L)' 'MNDLIKVRKIVTHIENIYHEGGPAHTEPIKKGAILIVLENPYAGSYVEDITPMMEALKPIGLDAANQ' A
#
# COMPACT_ATOMS: atom_id res chain seq x y z
N MET A 1 9.51 -5.34 16.68
CA MET A 1 8.88 -4.48 15.65
C MET A 1 9.90 -3.41 15.32
N ASN A 2 10.19 -3.17 14.05
CA ASN A 2 11.19 -2.18 13.65
C ASN A 2 10.66 -0.78 14.01
N ASP A 3 11.41 0.01 14.78
CA ASP A 3 10.98 1.36 15.21
C ASP A 3 10.74 2.33 14.04
N LEU A 4 11.23 1.98 12.84
CA LEU A 4 11.11 2.75 11.60
C LEU A 4 9.74 2.65 10.93
N ILE A 5 8.95 1.59 11.19
CA ILE A 5 7.65 1.37 10.53
C ILE A 5 6.54 1.46 11.56
N LYS A 6 5.85 2.61 11.59
CA LYS A 6 4.69 2.84 12.47
C LYS A 6 3.45 3.09 11.62
N VAL A 7 2.58 2.08 11.54
CA VAL A 7 1.36 2.13 10.73
C VAL A 7 0.26 2.88 11.49
N ARG A 8 -0.31 3.90 10.87
CA ARG A 8 -1.49 4.60 11.37
C ARG A 8 -2.79 3.96 10.89
N LYS A 9 -2.83 3.57 9.62
CA LYS A 9 -3.99 2.89 9.01
C LYS A 9 -3.61 2.14 7.74
N ILE A 10 -4.40 1.13 7.42
CA ILE A 10 -4.41 0.40 6.15
C ILE A 10 -5.78 0.62 5.51
N VAL A 11 -5.79 0.86 4.20
CA VAL A 11 -7.01 1.01 3.40
C VAL A 11 -6.96 -0.01 2.28
N THR A 12 -7.94 -0.90 2.24
CA THR A 12 -8.13 -1.86 1.15
C THR A 12 -9.29 -1.39 0.29
N HIS A 13 -9.03 -1.21 -1.00
CA HIS A 13 -10.02 -0.86 -2.00
C HIS A 13 -10.23 -2.05 -2.93
N ILE A 14 -11.49 -2.41 -3.16
CA ILE A 14 -11.88 -3.45 -4.11
C ILE A 14 -12.91 -2.83 -5.04
N GLU A 15 -12.61 -2.84 -6.33
CA GLU A 15 -13.48 -2.37 -7.40
C GLU A 15 -13.97 -3.55 -8.22
N ASN A 16 -15.27 -3.58 -8.48
CA ASN A 16 -15.90 -4.53 -9.40
C ASN A 16 -16.37 -3.74 -10.63
N ILE A 17 -15.71 -3.96 -11.76
CA ILE A 17 -15.93 -3.23 -13.01
C ILE A 17 -16.77 -4.10 -13.94
N TYR A 18 -17.98 -3.64 -14.25
CA TYR A 18 -18.89 -4.34 -15.14
C TYR A 18 -18.75 -3.93 -16.60
N HIS A 19 -18.33 -2.70 -16.89
CA HIS A 19 -18.04 -2.22 -18.24
C HIS A 19 -17.12 -0.99 -18.23
N GLU A 20 -16.34 -0.80 -19.30
CA GLU A 20 -15.56 0.43 -19.59
C GLU A 20 -15.76 0.85 -21.05
N GLY A 21 -17.03 1.07 -21.44
CA GLY A 21 -17.42 1.56 -22.78
C GLY A 21 -17.86 0.47 -23.77
N GLY A 22 -17.80 -0.81 -23.39
CA GLY A 22 -18.38 -1.93 -24.13
C GLY A 22 -19.63 -2.53 -23.46
N PRO A 23 -20.15 -3.66 -23.97
CA PRO A 23 -21.20 -4.43 -23.30
C PRO A 23 -20.76 -4.89 -21.91
N ALA A 24 -21.70 -4.91 -20.95
CA ALA A 24 -21.40 -5.30 -19.58
C ALA A 24 -21.08 -6.80 -19.45
N HIS A 25 -20.13 -7.13 -18.57
CA HIS A 25 -19.80 -8.50 -18.22
C HIS A 25 -20.81 -9.07 -17.20
N THR A 26 -21.12 -10.36 -17.32
CA THR A 26 -21.90 -11.09 -16.30
C THR A 26 -21.14 -11.19 -14.98
N GLU A 27 -19.82 -11.41 -15.05
CA GLU A 27 -18.91 -11.38 -13.90
C GLU A 27 -17.98 -10.16 -14.01
N PRO A 28 -17.89 -9.31 -12.97
CA PRO A 28 -17.10 -8.10 -13.05
C PRO A 28 -15.59 -8.38 -13.05
N ILE A 29 -14.83 -7.55 -13.74
CA ILE A 29 -13.37 -7.49 -13.55
C ILE A 29 -13.12 -6.91 -12.16
N LYS A 30 -12.33 -7.61 -11.35
CA LYS A 30 -11.95 -7.15 -10.01
C LYS A 30 -10.60 -6.45 -10.05
N LYS A 31 -10.55 -5.21 -9.56
CA LYS A 31 -9.30 -4.49 -9.30
C LYS A 31 -9.18 -4.22 -7.80
N GLY A 32 -7.97 -4.30 -7.27
CA GLY A 32 -7.69 -4.12 -5.86
C GLY A 32 -6.52 -3.16 -5.64
N ALA A 33 -6.55 -2.42 -4.54
CA ALA A 33 -5.42 -1.63 -4.07
C ALA A 33 -5.36 -1.68 -2.55
N ILE A 34 -4.15 -1.81 -2.01
CA ILE A 34 -3.88 -1.73 -0.58
C ILE A 34 -2.96 -0.53 -0.35
N LEU A 35 -3.40 0.40 0.48
CA LEU A 35 -2.69 1.61 0.82
C LEU A 35 -2.35 1.60 2.30
N ILE A 36 -1.09 1.90 2.61
CA ILE A 36 -0.59 1.89 3.98
C ILE A 36 -0.12 3.29 4.33
N VAL A 37 -0.70 3.84 5.40
CA VAL A 37 -0.30 5.15 5.92
C VAL A 37 0.58 4.95 7.14
N LEU A 38 1.78 5.50 7.06
CA LEU A 38 2.85 5.31 8.04
C LEU A 38 3.48 6.65 8.43
N GLU A 39 4.04 6.71 9.64
CA GLU A 39 4.86 7.83 10.11
C GLU A 39 6.15 7.87 9.29
N ASN A 40 6.54 9.05 8.77
CA ASN A 40 7.84 9.25 8.17
C ASN A 40 8.85 9.64 9.27
N PRO A 41 9.82 8.78 9.61
CA PRO A 41 10.79 9.06 10.67
C PRO A 41 11.76 10.21 10.31
N TYR A 42 11.83 10.59 9.05
CA TYR A 42 12.74 11.64 8.53
C TYR A 42 12.04 12.99 8.32
N ALA A 43 10.75 13.10 8.64
CA ALA A 43 10.00 14.33 8.43
C ALA A 43 10.58 15.50 9.24
N GLY A 44 10.74 16.67 8.60
CA GLY A 44 11.18 17.90 9.26
C GLY A 44 12.70 18.13 9.29
N SER A 45 13.50 17.19 8.77
CA SER A 45 14.96 17.30 8.74
C SER A 45 15.52 16.80 7.40
N TYR A 46 16.70 17.31 7.02
CA TYR A 46 17.50 16.68 5.96
C TYR A 46 18.21 15.45 6.52
N VAL A 47 18.12 14.34 5.80
CA VAL A 47 18.76 13.07 6.15
C VAL A 47 19.48 12.56 4.92
N GLU A 48 20.80 12.41 5.02
CA GLU A 48 21.65 12.01 3.91
C GLU A 48 21.39 10.57 3.47
N ASP A 49 21.15 9.67 4.43
CA ASP A 49 20.86 8.26 4.17
C ASP A 49 19.46 7.87 4.67
N ILE A 50 18.55 7.66 3.72
CA ILE A 50 17.18 7.16 3.95
C ILE A 50 17.01 5.68 3.57
N THR A 51 18.08 5.03 3.08
CA THR A 51 18.02 3.65 2.61
C THR A 51 17.62 2.62 3.69
N PRO A 52 17.89 2.82 5.00
CA PRO A 52 17.44 1.87 6.03
C PRO A 52 15.92 1.65 6.06
N MET A 53 15.13 2.68 5.74
CA MET A 53 13.68 2.56 5.68
C MET A 53 13.21 1.69 4.49
N MET A 54 13.97 1.62 3.39
CA MET A 54 13.64 0.77 2.24
C MET A 54 13.65 -0.72 2.62
N GLU A 55 14.67 -1.15 3.36
CA GLU A 55 14.75 -2.52 3.88
C GLU A 55 13.64 -2.80 4.89
N ALA A 56 13.36 -1.83 5.78
CA ALA A 56 12.31 -1.94 6.77
C ALA A 56 10.90 -2.04 6.16
N LEU A 57 10.67 -1.52 4.94
CA LEU A 57 9.40 -1.57 4.22
C LEU A 57 9.11 -2.94 3.58
N LYS A 58 10.11 -3.81 3.39
CA LYS A 58 9.92 -5.09 2.68
C LYS A 58 8.87 -6.01 3.33
N PRO A 59 8.90 -6.25 4.66
CA PRO A 59 7.95 -7.17 5.28
C PRO A 59 6.50 -6.68 5.16
N ILE A 60 6.26 -5.39 5.39
CA ILE A 60 4.90 -4.84 5.31
C ILE A 60 4.35 -4.81 3.88
N GLY A 61 5.23 -4.64 2.87
CA GLY A 61 4.85 -4.80 1.47
C GLY A 61 4.45 -6.24 1.15
N LEU A 62 5.13 -7.23 1.72
CA LEU A 62 4.78 -8.64 1.59
C LEU A 62 3.46 -8.97 2.30
N ASP A 63 3.25 -8.44 3.51
CA ASP A 63 2.00 -8.61 4.25
C ASP A 63 0.80 -8.07 3.46
N ALA A 64 0.95 -6.91 2.81
CA ALA A 64 -0.07 -6.35 1.93
C ALA A 64 -0.34 -7.22 0.70
N ALA A 65 0.69 -7.83 0.11
CA ALA A 65 0.50 -8.71 -1.05
C ALA A 65 -0.24 -10.02 -0.72
N ASN A 66 -0.22 -10.44 0.55
CA ASN A 66 -0.87 -11.67 1.01
C ASN A 66 -2.31 -11.47 1.50
N GLN A 67 -2.82 -10.24 1.48
CA GLN A 67 -4.17 -9.89 1.94
C GLN A 67 -5.19 -9.94 0.79
#